data_AF-A0A2V9VVH9-F1
#
_entry.id   AF-A0A2V9VVH9-F1
#
_cell.length_a   1.000
_cell.length_b   1.000
_cell.length_c   1.000
_cell.angle_alpha   90.00
_cell.angle_beta   90.00
_cell.angle_gamma   90.00
#
_symmetry.space_group_name_H-M   'P 1'
#
loop_
_entity.id
_entity.type
_entity.pdbx_description
1 polymer ?
#
loop_
_entity_poly.entity_id
_entity_poly.type
_entity_poly.pdbx_seq_one_letter_code
_entity_poly.pdbx_strand_id
1 'polypeptide(L)'
;MGTSSRKYPMNFKTMSVPDVPQGRNGKHKQIVSKILADLDQVQQGMALKVPLADLIESKEKVRSALNRATRKAGRKVATATDDNFLYVWNQ
;
A
#
# COMPACT_ATOMS: atom_id res chain seq x y z
N MET A 1 24.16 31.69 -33.91
CA MET A 1 25.20 30.72 -33.49
C MET A 1 24.74 30.03 -32.20
N GLY A 2 24.31 28.76 -32.26
CA GLY A 2 23.85 28.01 -31.08
C GLY A 2 25.00 27.21 -30.46
N THR A 3 25.17 27.31 -29.15
CA THR A 3 26.26 26.69 -28.38
C THR A 3 26.11 25.17 -28.27
N SER A 4 27.11 24.43 -28.72
CA SER A 4 27.19 22.97 -28.58
C SER A 4 27.53 22.61 -27.12
N SER A 5 26.60 21.96 -26.42
CA SER A 5 26.84 21.40 -25.09
C SER A 5 27.43 19.98 -25.23
N ARG A 6 28.68 19.80 -24.79
CA ARG A 6 29.32 18.48 -24.67
C ARG A 6 28.51 17.62 -23.70
N LYS A 7 27.77 16.65 -24.23
CA LYS A 7 27.13 15.60 -23.44
C LYS A 7 28.18 14.55 -23.09
N TYR A 8 28.50 14.43 -21.81
CA TYR A 8 29.25 13.29 -21.29
C TYR A 8 28.51 11.98 -21.63
N PRO A 9 29.23 10.88 -21.95
CA PRO A 9 28.59 9.59 -22.15
C PRO A 9 27.95 9.17 -20.82
N MET A 10 26.62 9.11 -20.80
CA MET A 10 25.88 8.64 -19.63
C MET A 10 26.11 7.14 -19.49
N ASN A 11 26.57 6.69 -18.32
CA ASN A 11 26.77 5.27 -18.00
C ASN A 11 25.46 4.47 -18.00
N PHE A 12 24.32 5.16 -17.96
CA PHE A 12 22.99 4.56 -17.84
C PHE A 12 22.03 5.18 -18.87
N LYS A 13 21.14 4.35 -19.41
CA LYS A 13 20.13 4.80 -20.38
C LYS A 13 19.09 5.69 -19.71
N THR A 14 18.77 6.82 -20.33
CA THR A 14 17.66 7.69 -19.92
C THR A 14 16.34 7.18 -20.49
N MET A 15 15.29 7.24 -19.68
CA MET A 15 13.89 6.98 -20.07
C MET A 15 13.10 8.29 -19.98
N SER A 16 12.10 8.44 -20.85
CA SER A 16 11.17 9.57 -20.82
C SER A 16 10.41 9.59 -19.48
N VAL A 17 10.33 10.75 -18.82
CA VAL A 17 9.58 10.94 -17.55
C VAL A 17 8.13 10.40 -17.60
N PRO A 18 7.35 10.57 -18.68
CA PRO A 18 6.01 9.95 -18.78
C PRO A 18 6.02 8.41 -18.91
N ASP A 19 7.11 7.81 -19.42
CA ASP A 19 7.29 6.35 -19.50
C ASP A 19 7.85 5.75 -18.21
N VAL A 20 8.27 6.59 -17.26
CA VAL A 20 8.63 6.12 -15.91
C VAL A 20 7.36 5.53 -15.30
N PRO A 21 7.34 4.24 -14.93
CA PRO A 21 6.20 3.68 -14.24
C PRO A 21 6.02 4.40 -12.90
N GLN A 22 5.18 5.44 -12.90
CA GLN A 22 4.71 6.18 -11.72
C GLN A 22 3.78 5.32 -10.84
N GLY A 23 3.62 4.04 -11.19
CA GLY A 23 2.80 3.05 -10.52
C GLY A 23 3.32 2.58 -9.17
N ARG A 24 3.68 3.49 -8.25
CA ARG A 24 3.66 3.18 -6.81
C ARG A 24 2.23 3.10 -6.24
N ASN A 25 1.23 3.08 -7.13
CA ASN A 25 -0.18 2.91 -6.84
C ASN A 25 -0.67 1.47 -7.15
N GLY A 26 0.22 0.58 -7.62
CA GLY A 26 -0.13 -0.76 -8.10
C GLY A 26 -0.26 -1.79 -6.98
N LYS A 27 -1.37 -2.54 -6.97
CA LYS A 27 -1.74 -3.67 -6.10
C LYS A 27 -1.81 -3.41 -4.59
N HIS A 28 -0.80 -2.79 -3.97
CA HIS A 28 -0.74 -2.56 -2.52
C HIS A 28 -1.92 -1.73 -2.03
N LYS A 29 -2.12 -0.55 -2.64
CA LYS A 29 -3.25 0.33 -2.29
C LYS A 29 -4.60 -0.34 -2.58
N GLN A 30 -4.70 -1.15 -3.63
CA GLN A 30 -5.93 -1.85 -3.97
C GLN A 30 -6.30 -2.90 -2.92
N ILE A 31 -5.34 -3.71 -2.46
CA ILE A 31 -5.59 -4.71 -1.41
C ILE A 31 -5.95 -4.02 -0.09
N VAL A 32 -5.19 -3.00 0.31
CA VAL A 32 -5.50 -2.25 1.55
C VAL A 32 -6.87 -1.59 1.46
N SER A 33 -7.20 -0.94 0.33
CA SER A 33 -8.52 -0.34 0.12
C SER A 33 -9.65 -1.37 0.11
N LYS A 34 -9.42 -2.57 -0.44
CA LYS A 34 -10.40 -3.68 -0.36
C LYS A 34 -10.62 -4.13 1.08
N ILE A 35 -9.54 -4.39 1.82
CA ILE A 35 -9.63 -4.78 3.24
C ILE A 35 -10.42 -3.74 4.05
N LEU A 36 -10.24 -2.45 3.77
CA LEU A 36 -10.99 -1.38 4.44
C LEU A 36 -12.45 -1.32 4.03
N ALA A 37 -12.76 -1.53 2.75
CA ALA A 37 -14.13 -1.58 2.27
C ALA A 37 -14.88 -2.79 2.86
N ASP A 38 -14.18 -3.91 3.00
CA ASP A 38 -14.73 -5.11 3.65
C ASP A 38 -14.87 -4.87 5.16
N LEU A 39 -13.93 -4.16 5.80
CA LEU A 39 -14.04 -3.75 7.21
C LEU A 39 -15.23 -2.81 7.49
N ASP A 40 -15.65 -2.03 6.49
CA ASP A 40 -16.86 -1.19 6.57
C ASP A 40 -18.13 -2.06 6.63
N GLN A 41 -18.11 -3.21 5.96
CA GLN A 41 -19.21 -4.19 5.96
C GLN A 41 -19.17 -5.15 7.15
N VAL A 42 -18.03 -5.23 7.86
CA VAL A 42 -17.89 -6.07 9.05
C VAL A 42 -18.69 -5.48 10.22
N GLN A 43 -19.63 -6.28 10.72
CA GLN A 43 -20.51 -5.94 11.83
C GLN A 43 -19.70 -5.69 13.13
N GLN A 44 -20.18 -4.82 14.00
CA GLN A 44 -19.54 -4.59 15.30
C GLN A 44 -19.42 -5.89 16.09
N GLY A 45 -18.21 -6.18 16.59
CA GLY A 45 -17.90 -7.43 17.30
C GLY A 45 -17.34 -8.54 16.43
N MET A 46 -17.22 -8.34 15.11
CA MET A 46 -16.59 -9.30 14.19
C MET A 46 -15.19 -8.84 13.77
N ALA A 47 -14.30 -9.81 13.52
CA ALA A 47 -12.94 -9.57 13.06
C ALA A 47 -12.72 -10.11 11.64
N LEU A 48 -12.08 -9.29 10.82
CA LEU A 48 -11.70 -9.60 9.45
C LEU A 48 -10.36 -10.35 9.46
N LYS A 49 -10.36 -11.59 8.97
CA LYS A 49 -9.16 -12.44 8.88
C LYS A 49 -8.55 -12.30 7.49
N VAL A 50 -7.38 -11.68 7.41
CA VAL A 50 -6.64 -11.46 6.16
C VAL A 50 -5.40 -12.35 6.14
N PRO A 51 -5.25 -13.27 5.17
CA PRO A 51 -4.04 -14.05 5.00
C PRO A 51 -2.86 -13.15 4.61
N LEU A 52 -1.75 -13.24 5.35
CA LEU A 52 -0.51 -12.55 4.99
C LEU A 52 0.11 -13.11 3.70
N ALA A 53 -0.21 -14.35 3.34
CA ALA A 53 0.24 -14.96 2.08
C ALA A 53 -0.30 -14.24 0.84
N ASP A 54 -1.49 -13.63 0.92
CA ASP A 54 -2.07 -12.83 -0.17
C ASP A 54 -1.51 -11.40 -0.21
N LEU A 55 -0.79 -11.01 0.85
CA LEU A 55 -0.13 -9.72 0.96
C LEU A 55 1.30 -9.86 0.45
N ILE A 56 1.57 -9.27 -0.72
CA ILE A 56 2.91 -9.25 -1.35
C ILE A 56 3.95 -8.52 -0.46
N GLU A 57 3.53 -7.87 0.62
CA GLU A 57 4.37 -7.08 1.51
C GLU A 57 4.36 -7.55 2.97
N SER A 58 5.40 -7.18 3.70
CA SER A 58 5.58 -7.53 5.11
C SER A 58 4.46 -7.00 6.02
N LYS A 59 4.20 -7.73 7.12
CA LYS A 59 3.19 -7.41 8.15
C LYS A 59 3.21 -5.95 8.63
N GLU A 60 4.40 -5.35 8.71
CA GLU A 60 4.60 -3.97 9.17
C GLU A 60 4.04 -2.94 8.19
N LYS A 61 4.21 -3.17 6.87
CA LYS A 61 3.67 -2.28 5.85
C LYS A 61 2.15 -2.35 5.82
N VAL A 62 1.59 -3.54 6.00
CA VAL A 62 0.13 -3.74 6.05
C VAL A 62 -0.47 -3.06 7.28
N ARG A 63 0.14 -3.23 8.46
CA ARG A 63 -0.25 -2.48 9.68
C ARG A 63 -0.18 -0.97 9.47
N SER A 64 0.90 -0.47 8.88
CA SER A 64 1.06 0.96 8.59
C SER A 64 -0.02 1.49 7.65
N ALA A 65 -0.34 0.73 6.59
CA ALA A 65 -1.37 1.09 5.63
C ALA A 65 -2.77 1.10 6.24
N LEU A 66 -3.10 0.09 7.06
CA LEU A 66 -4.34 0.04 7.83
C LEU A 66 -4.47 1.20 8.81
N ASN A 67 -3.44 1.44 9.63
CA ASN A 67 -3.45 2.53 10.61
C ASN A 67 -3.60 3.90 9.94
N ARG A 68 -2.96 4.11 8.78
CA ARG A 68 -3.14 5.34 7.99
C ARG A 68 -4.57 5.50 7.49
N ALA A 69 -5.16 4.42 6.98
CA ALA A 69 -6.49 4.49 6.42
C ALA A 69 -7.59 4.64 7.47
N THR A 70 -7.45 4.01 8.63
CA THR A 70 -8.42 4.10 9.72
C THR A 70 -8.39 5.48 10.37
N ARG A 71 -7.19 6.07 10.51
CA ARG A 71 -7.03 7.50 10.85
C ARG A 71 -7.70 8.41 9.82
N LYS A 72 -7.52 8.14 8.52
CA LYS A 72 -8.18 8.92 7.47
C LYS A 72 -9.70 8.81 7.52
N ALA A 73 -10.22 7.64 7.91
CA ALA A 73 -11.65 7.41 8.10
C ALA A 73 -12.19 7.90 9.46
N GLY A 74 -11.33 8.39 10.37
CA GLY A 74 -11.72 8.80 11.72
C GLY A 74 -12.20 7.66 12.63
N ARG A 75 -11.85 6.40 12.30
CA ARG A 75 -12.33 5.20 13.01
C ARG A 75 -11.26 4.65 13.93
N LYS A 76 -11.69 4.15 15.10
CA LYS A 76 -10.84 3.31 15.95
C LYS A 76 -10.97 1.88 15.48
N VAL A 77 -9.85 1.29 15.11
CA VAL A 77 -9.78 -0.13 14.79
C VAL A 77 -8.67 -0.75 15.60
N ALA A 78 -8.88 -2.00 15.99
CA ALA A 78 -7.85 -2.81 16.58
C ALA A 78 -7.33 -3.80 15.54
N THR A 79 -6.02 -4.07 15.61
CA THR A 79 -5.34 -4.97 14.70
C THR A 79 -4.49 -5.94 15.51
N ALA A 80 -4.63 -7.23 15.25
CA ALA A 80 -3.74 -8.28 15.76
C ALA A 80 -3.09 -9.01 14.59
N THR A 81 -1.91 -9.56 14.78
CA THR A 81 -1.16 -10.22 13.71
C THR A 81 -0.46 -11.44 14.28
N ASP A 82 -0.61 -12.56 13.61
CA ASP A 82 0.14 -13.80 13.86
C ASP A 82 1.12 -14.05 12.71
N ASP A 83 1.73 -15.23 12.66
CA ASP A 83 2.71 -15.61 11.64
C ASP A 83 2.10 -15.68 10.23
N ASN A 84 0.81 -16.03 10.12
CA ASN A 84 0.15 -16.28 8.84
C ASN A 84 -1.03 -15.35 8.55
N PHE A 85 -1.61 -14.71 9.57
CA PHE A 85 -2.87 -13.97 9.44
C PHE A 85 -2.82 -12.62 10.16
N LEU A 86 -3.53 -11.65 9.58
CA LEU A 86 -3.81 -10.36 10.16
C LEU A 86 -5.30 -10.29 10.50
N TYR A 87 -5.61 -9.97 11.75
CA TYR A 87 -6.97 -9.76 12.24
C TYR A 87 -7.22 -8.27 12.41
N VAL A 88 -8.34 -7.79 11.88
CA VAL A 88 -8.73 -6.37 11.94
C VAL A 88 -10.19 -6.28 12.36
N TRP A 89 -10.51 -5.47 13.37
CA TRP A 89 -11.90 -5.23 13.79
C TRP A 89 -12.12 -3.79 14.24
N ASN A 90 -13.38 -3.35 14.16
CA ASN A 90 -13.78 -2.02 14.63
C ASN A 90 -13.90 -2.02 16.17
N GLN A 91 -13.41 -0.96 16.81
CA GLN A 91 -13.44 -0.74 18.26
C GLN A 91 -14.32 0.46 18.61
#